data_AF-A0A833RPF3-F1
#
_entry.id   AF-A0A833RPF3-F1
#
_cell.length_a   1.000
_cell.length_b   1.000
_cell.length_c   1.000
_cell.angle_alpha   90.00
_cell.angle_beta   90.00
_cell.angle_gamma   90.00
#
_symmetry.space_group_name_H-M   'P 1'
#
loop_
_entity.id
_entity.type
_entity.pdbx_description
1 polymer ?
#
loop_
_entity_poly.entity_id
_entity_poly.type
_entity_poly.pdbx_seq_one_letter_code
_entity_poly.pdbx_strand_id
1 'polypeptide(L)'
;MSLILNKLVTSLFRLNLTPKVIPVKFIHNTAINKNDEGVPISKDRTTIIPVEISIKYLKSSAYKKTYGEYPVWKFYRRNYKGQIPPQKTRRTCIRSGVISTGNPCPICRDEYLILDYRNIDLIKQFISEHDGRILNYNYTGLCQKAYKDLRVAVTKAKEYGLLTYDVPFRYYDYSEWKN
;
A
#
# COMPACT_ATOMS: atom_id res chain seq x y z
N MET A 1 12.22 -49.17 -61.95
CA MET A 1 13.56 -48.94 -61.39
C MET A 1 13.41 -48.18 -60.08
N SER A 2 14.20 -48.60 -59.09
CA SER A 2 14.50 -47.92 -57.82
C SER A 2 13.42 -47.92 -56.74
N LEU A 3 13.55 -48.95 -55.91
CA LEU A 3 13.13 -49.08 -54.52
C LEU A 3 13.97 -48.12 -53.64
N ILE A 4 13.35 -47.37 -52.73
CA ILE A 4 14.00 -47.00 -51.46
C ILE A 4 13.03 -47.27 -50.33
N LEU A 5 13.32 -48.40 -49.68
CA LEU A 5 12.82 -48.92 -48.43
C LEU A 5 13.41 -48.06 -47.29
N ASN A 6 12.58 -47.39 -46.49
CA ASN A 6 13.05 -46.87 -45.20
C ASN A 6 12.50 -47.71 -44.06
N LYS A 7 13.48 -48.32 -43.38
CA LYS A 7 13.38 -49.35 -42.36
C LYS A 7 12.82 -48.79 -41.05
N LEU A 8 12.05 -49.67 -40.40
CA LEU A 8 11.79 -49.77 -38.97
C LEU A 8 12.93 -49.20 -38.09
N VAL A 9 12.57 -48.29 -37.19
CA VAL A 9 13.29 -48.15 -35.91
C VAL A 9 12.26 -48.31 -34.80
N THR A 10 12.51 -49.37 -34.05
CA THR A 10 11.77 -49.92 -32.94
C THR A 10 11.80 -48.99 -31.73
N SER A 11 10.70 -49.00 -30.98
CA SER A 11 10.60 -48.37 -29.67
C SER A 11 11.66 -48.94 -28.72
N LEU A 12 12.59 -48.12 -28.28
CA LEU A 12 13.39 -48.40 -27.10
C LEU A 12 12.79 -47.61 -25.94
N PHE A 13 11.87 -48.24 -25.22
CA PHE A 13 11.58 -47.86 -23.83
C PHE A 13 12.85 -48.06 -23.01
N ARG A 14 13.62 -46.98 -22.82
CA ARG A 14 14.63 -46.93 -21.76
C ARG A 14 13.93 -46.49 -20.47
N LEU A 15 13.45 -47.48 -19.71
CA LEU A 15 13.33 -47.34 -18.27
C LEU A 15 14.74 -47.30 -17.70
N ASN A 16 15.18 -46.15 -17.19
CA ASN A 16 16.24 -46.01 -16.19
C ASN A 16 16.22 -44.58 -15.64
N LEU A 17 15.21 -44.28 -14.82
CA LEU A 17 15.25 -43.16 -13.90
C LEU A 17 16.21 -43.52 -12.76
N THR A 18 17.48 -43.18 -12.91
CA THR A 18 18.33 -42.97 -11.73
C THR A 18 18.26 -41.47 -11.41
N PRO A 19 17.66 -41.06 -10.29
CA PRO A 19 17.83 -39.70 -9.84
C PRO A 19 19.29 -39.58 -9.40
N LYS A 20 20.15 -38.99 -10.25
CA LYS A 20 21.35 -38.33 -9.75
C LYS A 20 20.86 -37.19 -8.86
N VAL A 21 20.67 -37.50 -7.58
CA VAL A 21 20.49 -36.52 -6.53
C VAL A 21 21.78 -35.72 -6.52
N ILE A 22 21.76 -34.58 -7.19
CA ILE A 22 22.77 -33.54 -6.96
C ILE A 22 22.45 -33.07 -5.54
N PRO A 23 23.32 -33.30 -4.54
CA PRO A 23 23.10 -32.68 -3.25
C PRO A 23 23.27 -31.18 -3.50
N VAL A 24 22.16 -30.47 -3.58
CA VAL A 24 22.19 -29.01 -3.46
C VAL A 24 22.71 -28.80 -2.05
N LYS A 25 24.02 -28.56 -1.93
CA LYS A 25 24.58 -27.97 -0.73
C LYS A 25 23.82 -26.66 -0.57
N PHE A 26 22.81 -26.68 0.27
CA PHE A 26 22.22 -25.49 0.86
C PHE A 26 23.34 -24.85 1.66
N ILE A 27 24.22 -24.14 0.96
CA ILE A 27 25.05 -23.12 1.57
C ILE A 27 24.05 -22.00 1.83
N HIS A 28 23.35 -22.09 2.96
CA HIS A 28 22.93 -20.88 3.62
C HIS A 28 24.22 -20.10 3.83
N ASN A 29 24.47 -19.09 3.00
CA ASN A 29 25.50 -18.11 3.29
C ASN A 29 25.06 -17.42 4.59
N THR A 30 25.48 -17.97 5.72
CA THR A 30 25.56 -17.28 7.01
C THR A 30 26.77 -16.34 6.97
N ALA A 31 26.88 -15.55 5.89
CA ALA A 31 27.67 -14.34 5.93
C ALA A 31 26.82 -13.34 6.73
N ILE A 32 26.89 -13.45 8.05
CA ILE A 32 26.55 -12.36 8.95
C ILE A 32 27.61 -11.29 8.66
N ASN A 33 27.32 -10.44 7.68
CA ASN A 33 28.01 -9.17 7.55
C ASN A 33 27.57 -8.34 8.77
N LYS A 34 28.33 -8.46 9.86
CA LYS A 34 28.26 -7.59 11.03
C LYS A 34 28.78 -6.20 10.63
N ASN A 35 27.97 -5.48 9.86
CA ASN A 35 27.91 -4.05 9.98
C ASN A 35 26.61 -3.77 10.73
N ASP A 36 26.57 -4.12 12.02
CA ASP A 36 25.43 -3.87 12.92
C ASP A 36 25.40 -2.39 13.30
N GLU A 37 25.28 -1.51 12.29
CA GLU A 37 24.72 -0.19 12.51
C GLU A 37 23.21 -0.39 12.59
N GLY A 38 22.66 -0.33 13.80
CA GLY A 38 21.21 -0.43 14.03
C GLY A 38 20.45 0.53 13.13
N VAL A 39 19.24 0.14 12.69
CA VAL A 39 18.38 1.00 11.86
C VAL A 39 18.21 2.36 12.57
N PRO A 40 18.45 3.49 11.89
CA PRO A 40 18.30 4.79 12.53
C PRO A 40 16.84 4.98 12.97
N ILE A 41 16.64 5.40 14.21
CA ILE A 41 15.33 5.61 14.85
C ILE A 41 14.37 6.42 13.96
N SER A 42 14.88 7.40 13.22
CA SER A 42 14.08 8.22 12.30
C SER A 42 13.39 7.43 11.18
N LYS A 43 13.94 6.29 10.79
CA LYS A 43 13.43 5.43 9.71
C LYS A 43 12.69 4.19 10.21
N ASP A 44 12.78 3.88 11.50
CA ASP A 44 12.17 2.69 12.08
C ASP A 44 10.64 2.86 12.18
N ARG A 45 9.88 1.87 11.72
CA ARG A 45 8.42 1.82 11.69
C ARG A 45 7.92 0.45 12.17
N THR A 46 8.68 -0.21 13.03
CA THR A 46 8.32 -1.49 13.66
C THR A 46 7.35 -1.32 14.83
N THR A 47 7.39 -0.18 15.52
CA THR A 47 6.53 0.11 16.67
C THR A 47 5.08 0.28 16.26
N ILE A 48 4.18 -0.46 16.92
CA ILE A 48 2.73 -0.32 16.72
C ILE A 48 2.24 0.83 17.59
N ILE A 49 1.82 1.92 16.96
CA ILE A 49 1.27 3.08 17.66
C ILE A 49 -0.25 2.91 17.74
N PRO A 50 -0.87 3.05 18.93
CA PRO A 50 -2.32 3.01 19.08
C PRO A 50 -2.98 4.30 18.52
N VAL A 51 -4.23 4.18 18.11
CA VAL A 51 -4.96 5.25 17.40
C VAL A 51 -5.27 6.44 18.31
N GLU A 52 -5.45 6.18 19.60
CA GLU A 52 -5.71 7.18 20.61
C GLU A 52 -4.53 8.17 20.71
N ILE A 53 -3.30 7.69 20.53
CA ILE A 53 -2.10 8.54 20.48
C ILE A 53 -2.10 9.40 19.22
N SER A 54 -2.48 8.85 18.07
CA SER A 54 -2.62 9.61 16.81
C SER A 54 -3.65 10.73 16.92
N ILE A 55 -4.81 10.46 17.53
CA ILE A 55 -5.84 11.48 17.79
C ILE A 55 -5.32 12.56 18.75
N LYS A 56 -4.61 12.16 19.82
CA LYS A 56 -3.98 13.10 20.75
C LYS A 56 -2.92 13.96 20.05
N TYR A 57 -2.15 13.37 19.13
CA TYR A 57 -1.13 14.06 18.36
C TYR A 57 -1.72 15.15 17.47
N LEU A 58 -2.83 14.90 16.77
CA LEU A 58 -3.51 15.91 15.96
C LEU A 58 -3.95 17.15 16.74
N LYS A 59 -4.32 16.97 18.02
CA LYS A 59 -4.69 18.05 18.94
C LYS A 59 -3.49 18.75 19.58
N SER A 60 -2.28 18.23 19.39
CA SER A 60 -1.08 18.75 20.05
C SER A 60 -0.58 20.06 19.42
N SER A 61 0.13 20.86 20.21
CA SER A 61 0.84 22.04 19.72
C SER A 61 1.94 21.69 18.71
N ALA A 62 2.52 20.50 18.81
CA ALA A 62 3.53 20.02 17.87
C ALA A 62 2.96 19.87 16.45
N TYR A 63 1.80 19.22 16.30
CA TYR A 63 1.11 19.09 15.02
C TYR A 63 0.75 20.45 14.41
N LYS A 64 0.21 21.36 15.24
CA LYS A 64 -0.11 22.73 14.80
C LYS A 64 1.12 23.49 14.34
N LYS A 65 2.28 23.32 15.00
CA LYS A 65 3.54 23.96 14.60
C LYS A 65 4.08 23.40 13.28
N THR A 66 3.90 22.11 13.01
CA THR A 66 4.47 21.45 11.82
C THR A 66 3.61 21.60 10.57
N TYR A 67 2.30 21.49 10.69
CA TYR A 67 1.37 21.51 9.54
C TYR A 67 0.53 22.80 9.46
N GLY A 68 0.35 23.51 10.58
CA GLY A 68 -0.47 24.72 10.63
C GLY A 68 -1.95 24.41 10.42
N GLU A 69 -2.59 25.20 9.57
CA GLU A 69 -4.00 25.05 9.17
C GLU A 69 -4.17 24.25 7.87
N TYR A 70 -3.05 23.86 7.24
CA TYR A 70 -3.07 23.17 5.95
C TYR A 70 -3.16 21.66 6.12
N PRO A 71 -3.72 20.93 5.15
CA PRO A 71 -3.76 19.48 5.20
C PRO A 71 -2.34 18.89 5.11
N VAL A 72 -2.12 17.74 5.75
CA VAL A 72 -0.79 17.10 5.89
C VAL A 72 -0.02 17.00 4.58
N TRP A 73 -0.71 16.74 3.47
CA TRP A 73 -0.11 16.50 2.16
C TRP A 73 0.23 17.79 1.38
N LYS A 74 -0.17 18.98 1.85
CA LYS A 74 -0.02 20.26 1.10
C LYS A 74 1.44 20.59 0.77
N PHE A 75 2.34 20.43 1.74
CA PHE A 75 3.76 20.77 1.60
C PHE A 75 4.61 19.63 1.03
N TYR A 76 3.99 18.50 0.70
CA TYR A 76 4.71 17.37 0.16
C TYR A 76 4.85 17.49 -1.36
N ARG A 77 6.09 17.38 -1.84
CA ARG A 77 6.39 17.27 -3.26
C ARG A 77 7.18 15.99 -3.52
N ARG A 78 6.70 15.21 -4.50
CA ARG A 78 7.36 13.96 -4.89
C ARG A 78 8.40 14.22 -5.98
N ASN A 79 9.55 13.58 -5.84
CA ASN A 79 10.60 13.59 -6.85
C ASN A 79 10.26 12.57 -7.95
N TYR A 80 10.22 13.02 -9.20
CA TYR A 80 10.06 12.21 -10.41
C TYR A 80 10.80 12.86 -11.57
N LYS A 81 11.08 12.10 -12.63
CA LYS A 81 11.81 12.59 -13.81
C LYS A 81 10.88 13.34 -14.75
N GLY A 82 11.31 14.50 -15.25
CA GLY A 82 10.58 15.29 -16.23
C GLY A 82 9.50 16.19 -15.62
N GLN A 83 8.71 16.83 -16.49
CA GLN A 83 7.65 17.75 -16.08
C GLN A 83 6.39 17.02 -15.59
N ILE A 84 6.03 15.92 -16.26
CA ILE A 84 4.79 15.17 -16.01
C ILE A 84 5.06 14.02 -15.03
N PRO A 85 4.32 13.91 -13.91
CA PRO A 85 4.47 12.80 -12.98
C PRO A 85 4.01 11.47 -13.59
N PRO A 86 4.55 10.33 -13.13
CA PRO A 86 4.01 9.03 -13.49
C PRO A 86 2.56 8.90 -13.00
N GLN A 87 1.71 8.28 -13.81
CA GLN A 87 0.28 8.07 -13.52
C GLN A 87 0.01 7.30 -12.22
N LYS A 88 0.97 6.51 -11.75
CA LYS A 88 0.86 5.75 -10.50
C LYS A 88 1.96 6.13 -9.53
N THR A 89 1.61 6.19 -8.25
CA THR A 89 2.61 6.36 -7.19
C THR A 89 3.35 5.06 -6.88
N ARG A 90 4.40 5.15 -6.07
CA ARG A 90 5.16 3.96 -5.63
C ARG A 90 4.24 3.04 -4.82
N ARG A 91 4.47 1.71 -4.89
CA ARG A 91 3.63 0.71 -4.20
C ARG A 91 3.62 0.94 -2.68
N THR A 92 4.79 1.03 -2.06
CA THR A 92 4.97 1.27 -0.62
C THR A 92 6.17 2.18 -0.37
N CYS A 93 6.16 2.92 0.74
CA CYS A 93 7.35 3.62 1.24
C CYS A 93 8.14 2.78 2.26
N ILE A 94 7.41 2.00 3.07
CA ILE A 94 7.94 1.17 4.15
C ILE A 94 8.10 -0.27 3.62
N ARG A 95 9.25 -0.88 3.90
CA ARG A 95 9.57 -2.28 3.60
C ARG A 95 10.19 -2.90 4.84
N SER A 96 9.68 -4.06 5.26
CA SER A 96 10.17 -4.78 6.46
C SER A 96 10.29 -3.89 7.70
N GLY A 97 9.29 -3.04 7.95
CA GLY A 97 9.29 -2.13 9.11
C GLY A 97 10.23 -0.93 9.00
N VAL A 98 10.92 -0.72 7.86
CA VAL A 98 11.86 0.39 7.69
C VAL A 98 11.46 1.28 6.50
N ILE A 99 11.63 2.59 6.65
CA ILE A 99 11.49 3.53 5.53
C ILE A 99 12.62 3.27 4.51
N SER A 100 12.23 2.68 3.38
CA SER A 100 13.16 2.36 2.29
C SER A 100 13.38 3.51 1.30
N THR A 101 12.59 4.58 1.40
CA THR A 101 12.60 5.70 0.44
C THR A 101 13.17 6.95 1.06
N GLY A 102 14.01 7.70 0.34
CA GLY A 102 14.58 8.96 0.85
C GLY A 102 13.54 10.08 1.07
N ASN A 103 12.50 10.13 0.23
CA ASN A 103 11.38 11.08 0.36
C ASN A 103 10.05 10.31 0.55
N PRO A 104 9.73 9.84 1.78
CA PRO A 104 8.53 9.07 2.08
C PRO A 104 7.23 9.87 1.92
N CYS A 105 6.10 9.18 1.77
CA CYS A 105 4.80 9.83 1.60
C CYS A 105 4.40 10.67 2.84
N PRO A 106 3.47 11.64 2.73
CA PRO A 106 3.05 12.48 3.86
C PRO A 106 2.63 11.70 5.11
N ILE A 107 1.95 10.58 4.93
CA ILE A 107 1.53 9.67 6.01
C ILE A 107 2.69 8.78 6.49
N CYS A 108 3.60 8.39 5.60
CA CYS A 108 4.65 7.43 5.91
C CYS A 108 5.84 8.09 6.63
N ARG A 109 6.03 9.40 6.43
CA ARG A 109 7.14 10.17 6.99
C ARG A 109 6.97 10.38 8.49
N ASP A 110 5.73 10.55 8.94
CA ASP A 110 5.37 10.87 10.32
C ASP A 110 4.67 9.65 10.92
N GLU A 111 5.24 9.10 11.98
CA GLU A 111 4.79 7.85 12.59
C GLU A 111 3.44 7.98 13.30
N TYR A 112 3.12 9.19 13.80
CA TYR A 112 1.90 9.43 14.55
C TYR A 112 0.67 9.61 13.65
N LEU A 113 0.85 9.71 12.33
CA LEU A 113 -0.25 9.85 11.38
C LEU A 113 -0.81 8.49 10.97
N ILE A 114 -1.70 7.99 11.80
CA ILE A 114 -2.33 6.67 11.61
C ILE A 114 -3.68 6.83 10.92
N LEU A 115 -3.84 6.17 9.78
CA LEU A 115 -5.09 6.07 9.04
C LEU A 115 -6.00 5.02 9.68
N ASP A 116 -6.96 5.46 10.48
CA ASP A 116 -7.98 4.63 11.11
C ASP A 116 -9.34 5.33 11.03
N TYR A 117 -10.42 4.57 10.89
CA TYR A 117 -11.79 5.09 10.75
C TYR A 117 -12.24 5.95 11.94
N ARG A 118 -11.65 5.74 13.12
CA ARG A 118 -11.91 6.54 14.33
C ARG A 118 -11.28 7.93 14.26
N ASN A 119 -10.26 8.12 13.43
CA ASN A 119 -9.54 9.38 13.28
C ASN A 119 -10.13 10.21 12.12
N ILE A 120 -11.28 10.82 12.38
CA ILE A 120 -12.04 11.58 11.37
C ILE A 120 -11.28 12.84 10.96
N ASP A 121 -10.64 13.53 11.90
CA ASP A 121 -9.90 14.79 11.66
C ASP A 121 -8.77 14.60 10.65
N LEU A 122 -8.08 13.45 10.68
CA LEU A 122 -7.05 13.12 9.70
C LEU A 122 -7.66 12.71 8.35
N ILE A 123 -8.64 11.80 8.36
CA ILE A 123 -9.22 11.24 7.13
C ILE A 123 -9.91 12.32 6.30
N LYS A 124 -10.62 13.25 6.96
CA LYS A 124 -11.34 14.35 6.31
C LYS A 124 -10.43 15.20 5.42
N GLN A 125 -9.15 15.35 5.78
CA GLN A 125 -8.16 16.09 4.98
C GLN A 125 -7.85 15.44 3.62
N PHE A 126 -8.19 14.17 3.43
CA PHE A 126 -7.99 13.44 2.18
C PHE A 126 -9.28 13.29 1.37
N ILE A 127 -10.36 13.98 1.75
CA ILE A 127 -11.65 13.98 1.07
C ILE A 127 -11.89 15.36 0.49
N SER A 128 -12.41 15.42 -0.73
CA SER A 128 -12.88 16.67 -1.35
C SER A 128 -14.07 17.22 -0.56
N GLU A 129 -13.99 18.47 -0.12
CA GLU A 129 -15.07 19.15 0.61
C GLU A 129 -16.35 19.29 -0.23
N HIS A 130 -16.21 19.43 -1.55
CA HIS A 130 -17.34 19.62 -2.46
C HIS A 130 -17.94 18.31 -2.95
N ASP A 131 -17.10 17.35 -3.38
CA ASP A 131 -17.60 16.12 -4.01
C ASP A 131 -17.79 14.96 -3.02
N GLY A 132 -17.24 15.07 -1.81
CA GLY A 132 -17.19 13.95 -0.86
C GLY A 132 -16.36 12.75 -1.33
N ARG A 133 -15.59 12.91 -2.42
CA ARG A 133 -14.74 11.88 -3.03
C ARG A 133 -13.35 11.88 -2.40
N ILE A 134 -12.75 10.70 -2.31
CA ILE A 134 -11.37 10.54 -1.82
C ILE A 134 -10.40 11.12 -2.85
N LEU A 135 -9.50 11.99 -2.40
CA LEU A 135 -8.46 12.58 -3.24
C LEU A 135 -7.46 11.51 -3.68
N ASN A 136 -7.26 11.38 -5.00
CA ASN A 136 -6.37 10.37 -5.56
C ASN A 136 -4.91 10.58 -5.10
N TYR A 137 -4.14 9.48 -5.00
CA TYR A 137 -2.72 9.51 -4.61
C TYR A 137 -1.83 10.33 -5.56
N ASN A 138 -2.27 10.59 -6.80
CA ASN A 138 -1.54 11.46 -7.72
C ASN A 138 -1.55 12.93 -7.26
N TYR A 139 -2.62 13.33 -6.58
CA TYR A 139 -2.77 14.68 -6.03
C TYR A 139 -2.15 14.76 -4.63
N THR A 140 -2.45 13.81 -3.76
CA THR A 140 -1.98 13.81 -2.35
C THR A 140 -0.55 13.30 -2.18
N GLY A 141 0.01 12.63 -3.19
CA GLY A 141 1.37 12.09 -3.14
C GLY A 141 1.56 10.84 -2.28
N LEU A 142 0.47 10.19 -1.87
CA LEU A 142 0.49 8.96 -1.07
C LEU A 142 1.10 7.77 -1.82
N CYS A 143 1.66 6.79 -1.09
CA CYS A 143 1.95 5.49 -1.68
C CYS A 143 0.67 4.68 -1.87
N GLN A 144 0.67 3.72 -2.80
CA GLN A 144 -0.54 2.95 -3.13
C GLN A 144 -1.07 2.17 -1.92
N LYS A 145 -0.19 1.65 -1.05
CA LYS A 145 -0.59 1.00 0.20
C LYS A 145 -1.33 1.95 1.14
N ALA A 146 -0.74 3.11 1.46
CA ALA A 146 -1.39 4.09 2.32
C ALA A 146 -2.72 4.59 1.73
N TYR A 147 -2.83 4.72 0.40
CA TYR A 147 -4.09 5.05 -0.25
C TYR A 147 -5.14 3.93 -0.13
N LYS A 148 -4.73 2.67 -0.21
CA LYS A 148 -5.61 1.52 0.05
C LYS A 148 -6.10 1.53 1.49
N ASP A 149 -5.20 1.77 2.44
CA ASP A 149 -5.52 1.85 3.87
C ASP A 149 -6.49 3.02 4.16
N LEU A 150 -6.25 4.18 3.55
CA LEU A 150 -7.16 5.33 3.58
C LEU A 150 -8.55 4.96 3.06
N ARG A 151 -8.64 4.29 1.90
CA ARG A 151 -9.93 3.89 1.32
C ARG A 151 -10.69 2.96 2.25
N VAL A 152 -10.01 1.99 2.86
CA VAL A 152 -10.62 1.09 3.85
C VAL A 152 -11.11 1.87 5.07
N ALA A 153 -10.30 2.80 5.58
CA ALA A 153 -10.66 3.60 6.75
C ALA A 153 -11.86 4.53 6.47
N VAL A 154 -11.92 5.16 5.29
CA VAL A 154 -13.06 5.98 4.84
C VAL A 154 -14.32 5.12 4.70
N THR A 155 -14.23 3.96 4.06
CA THR A 155 -15.37 3.06 3.90
C THR A 155 -15.91 2.62 5.25
N LYS A 156 -15.03 2.20 6.17
CA LYS A 156 -15.42 1.87 7.54
C LYS A 156 -16.05 3.06 8.26
N ALA A 157 -15.49 4.25 8.16
CA ALA A 157 -16.03 5.45 8.80
C ALA A 157 -17.45 5.78 8.30
N LYS A 158 -17.74 5.56 7.01
CA LYS A 158 -19.08 5.70 6.44
C LYS A 158 -20.04 4.63 6.96
N GLU A 159 -19.59 3.37 7.03
CA GLU A 159 -20.40 2.25 7.55
C GLU A 159 -20.75 2.43 9.04
N TYR A 160 -19.82 2.91 9.86
CA TYR A 160 -20.04 3.23 11.27
C TYR A 160 -20.82 4.54 11.49
N GLY A 161 -21.16 5.28 10.44
CA GLY A 161 -21.87 6.57 10.55
C GLY A 161 -21.03 7.70 11.15
N LEU A 162 -19.70 7.53 11.24
CA LEU A 162 -18.78 8.57 11.72
C LEU A 162 -18.54 9.66 10.68
N LEU A 163 -18.65 9.32 9.40
CA LEU A 163 -18.46 10.23 8.28
C LEU A 163 -19.75 10.35 7.48
N THR A 164 -20.26 11.57 7.35
CA THR A 164 -21.45 11.88 6.55
C THR A 164 -21.13 11.80 5.06
N TYR A 165 -22.08 11.27 4.27
CA TYR A 165 -21.97 11.22 2.82
C TYR A 165 -23.37 11.18 2.19
N ASP A 166 -23.45 11.56 0.92
CA ASP A 166 -24.71 11.58 0.19
C ASP A 166 -25.16 10.16 -0.18
N VAL A 167 -26.41 9.83 0.18
CA VAL A 167 -27.06 8.57 -0.18
C VAL A 167 -28.13 8.88 -1.22
N PRO A 168 -28.08 8.30 -2.42
CA PRO A 168 -29.11 8.53 -3.42
C PRO A 168 -30.43 7.88 -2.99
N PHE A 169 -31.54 8.59 -3.21
CA PHE A 169 -32.86 8.02 -3.05
C PHE A 169 -33.09 6.91 -4.08
N ARG A 170 -33.65 5.78 -3.62
CA ARG A 170 -34.05 4.66 -4.47
C ARG A 170 -35.57 4.63 -4.53
N TYR A 171 -36.12 4.63 -5.74
CA TYR A 171 -37.55 4.47 -5.98
C TYR A 171 -37.82 3.00 -6.32
N TYR A 172 -38.85 2.44 -5.72
CA TYR A 172 -39.29 1.06 -5.96
C TYR A 172 -40.68 1.09 -6.59
N ASP A 173 -40.89 0.30 -7.64
CA ASP A 173 -42.22 0.07 -8.18
C ASP A 173 -42.86 -1.11 -7.44
N TYR A 174 -43.83 -0.81 -6.57
CA TYR A 174 -44.52 -1.83 -5.77
C TYR A 174 -45.53 -2.64 -6.58
N SER A 175 -45.86 -2.25 -7.82
CA SER A 175 -46.79 -3.00 -8.67
C SER A 175 -46.22 -4.37 -9.09
N GLU A 176 -44.90 -4.50 -9.20
CA GLU A 176 -44.20 -5.76 -9.53
C GLU A 176 -44.41 -6.86 -8.50
N TRP A 177 -44.77 -6.50 -7.26
CA TRP A 177 -44.91 -7.43 -6.13
C TRP A 177 -46.36 -7.78 -5.80
N LYS A 178 -47.30 -7.33 -6.63
CA LYS A 178 -48.73 -7.56 -6.44
C LYS A 178 -49.15 -8.79 -7.25
N ASN A 179 -49.33 -9.93 -6.57
CA ASN A 179 -49.88 -11.17 -7.14
C ASN A 179 -51.32 -10.98 -7.63
#